data_AF-A0A1D2AI96-F1
#
_entry.id   AF-A0A1D2AI96-F1
#
_cell.length_a   1.000
_cell.length_b   1.000
_cell.length_c   1.000
_cell.angle_alpha   90.00
_cell.angle_beta   90.00
_cell.angle_gamma   90.00
#
_symmetry.space_group_name_H-M   'P 1'
#
loop_
_entity.id
_entity.type
_entity.pdbx_description
1 polymer ?
#
loop_
_entity_poly.entity_id
_entity_poly.type
_entity_poly.pdbx_seq_one_letter_code
_entity_poly.pdbx_strand_id
1 'polypeptide(L)'
;RTLKMIATVVFLAVFALGANAQGCGSGPFNARKSILGPGNGRYELQKSTYSKEKNCLYVVPPSGQPSSWPTNYPFGYKEGGNWVKKTGQVEGVGPFILDKDADYGTTVTQLIYSDYKECDVTHFYGEDFGGPREYFITPSC
;
A
#
# COMPACT_ATOMS: atom_id res chain seq x y z
N ARG A 1 62.50 12.76 37.42
CA ARG A 1 62.12 12.55 36.00
C ARG A 1 60.61 12.32 35.97
N THR A 2 59.84 13.41 35.96
CA THR A 2 59.05 13.91 34.81
C THR A 2 57.93 12.97 34.36
N LEU A 3 56.68 13.41 34.60
CA LEU A 3 55.43 12.82 34.13
C LEU A 3 55.48 12.49 32.63
N LYS A 4 54.89 11.36 32.26
CA LYS A 4 54.18 11.23 30.98
C LYS A 4 52.83 10.58 31.24
N MET A 5 51.80 11.42 31.42
CA MET A 5 50.42 11.02 31.20
C MET A 5 50.29 10.55 29.75
N ILE A 6 50.06 9.26 29.55
CA ILE A 6 49.63 8.75 28.25
C ILE A 6 48.14 9.08 28.17
N ALA A 7 47.81 10.14 27.43
CA ALA A 7 46.45 10.51 27.13
C ALA A 7 45.81 9.40 26.28
N THR A 8 44.93 8.61 26.89
CA THR A 8 44.10 7.64 26.19
C THR A 8 43.12 8.40 25.31
N VAL A 9 43.40 8.46 24.01
CA VAL A 9 42.49 9.04 23.01
C VAL A 9 41.32 8.09 22.85
N VAL A 10 40.16 8.44 23.42
CA VAL A 10 38.89 7.74 23.21
C VAL A 10 38.38 8.12 21.82
N PHE A 11 38.63 7.27 20.83
CA PHE A 11 37.95 7.35 19.53
C PHE A 11 36.51 6.88 19.71
N LEU A 12 35.60 7.82 19.99
CA LEU A 12 34.15 7.62 19.84
C LEU A 12 33.85 7.48 18.35
N ALA A 13 33.86 6.24 17.85
CA ALA A 13 33.26 5.91 16.57
C ALA A 13 31.75 6.09 16.70
N VAL A 14 31.27 7.30 16.37
CA VAL A 14 29.86 7.56 16.10
C VAL A 14 29.52 6.79 14.84
N PHE A 15 29.06 5.54 15.01
CA PHE A 15 28.32 4.85 13.97
C PHE A 15 27.04 5.64 13.77
N ALA A 16 27.09 6.59 12.84
CA ALA A 16 25.90 7.09 12.19
C ALA A 16 25.27 5.89 11.49
N LEU A 17 24.39 5.18 12.21
CA LEU A 17 23.32 4.43 11.60
C LEU A 17 22.47 5.48 10.88
N GLY A 18 22.91 5.84 9.67
CA GLY A 18 22.05 6.46 8.69
C GLY A 18 20.94 5.46 8.44
N ALA A 19 19.86 5.57 9.22
CA ALA A 19 18.57 5.10 8.78
C ALA A 19 18.39 5.76 7.42
N ASN A 20 18.50 4.97 6.35
CA ASN A 20 18.04 5.38 5.04
C ASN A 20 16.54 5.58 5.21
N ALA A 21 16.14 6.77 5.68
CA ALA A 21 14.81 7.26 5.45
C ALA A 21 14.76 7.45 3.93
N GLN A 22 14.42 6.36 3.24
CA GLN A 22 13.99 6.39 1.86
C GLN A 22 12.96 7.52 1.84
N GLY A 23 13.33 8.65 1.23
CA GLY A 23 12.51 9.85 1.30
C GLY A 23 11.11 9.47 0.85
N CYS A 24 10.11 9.68 1.72
CA CYS A 24 8.72 9.46 1.35
C CYS A 24 8.45 10.40 0.17
N GLY A 25 8.44 9.85 -1.04
CA GLY A 25 8.24 10.64 -2.25
C GLY A 25 6.93 11.40 -2.12
N SER A 26 6.94 12.70 -2.38
CA SER A 26 5.71 13.48 -2.50
C SER A 26 5.23 13.42 -3.95
N GLY A 27 3.94 13.17 -4.14
CA GLY A 27 3.30 12.96 -5.45
C GLY A 27 3.35 14.15 -6.45
N PRO A 28 2.63 14.06 -7.57
CA PRO A 28 1.47 13.18 -7.79
C PRO A 28 1.84 11.73 -8.12
N PHE A 29 1.10 10.78 -7.51
CA PHE A 29 1.25 9.35 -7.77
C PHE A 29 0.44 8.91 -9.00
N ASN A 30 0.83 7.77 -9.59
CA ASN A 30 0.16 7.18 -10.75
C ASN A 30 -0.63 5.93 -10.33
N ALA A 31 -1.96 6.05 -10.32
CA ALA A 31 -2.86 4.98 -9.92
C ALA A 31 -2.72 3.71 -10.77
N ARG A 32 -2.60 3.82 -12.10
CA ARG A 32 -2.40 2.64 -12.97
C ARG A 32 -1.11 1.92 -12.65
N LYS A 33 -0.04 2.65 -12.32
CA LYS A 33 1.24 2.05 -11.92
C LYS A 33 1.13 1.33 -10.57
N SER A 34 0.40 1.88 -9.60
CA SER A 34 0.15 1.22 -8.30
C SER A 34 -0.73 -0.02 -8.46
N ILE A 35 -1.82 0.05 -9.25
CA ILE A 35 -2.69 -1.12 -9.55
C ILE A 35 -1.90 -2.30 -10.12
N LEU A 36 -0.91 -2.03 -10.97
CA LEU A 36 -0.06 -3.07 -11.54
C LEU A 36 1.00 -3.57 -10.55
N GLY A 37 1.52 -2.67 -9.71
CA GLY A 37 2.52 -2.99 -8.72
C GLY A 37 3.75 -3.69 -9.32
N PRO A 38 4.33 -4.69 -8.63
CA PRO A 38 5.42 -5.51 -9.18
C PRO A 38 4.98 -6.48 -10.29
N GLY A 39 3.68 -6.56 -10.60
CA GLY A 39 3.13 -7.43 -11.65
C GLY A 39 2.91 -8.88 -11.23
N ASN A 40 3.11 -9.22 -9.96
CA ASN A 40 2.87 -10.56 -9.40
C ASN A 40 2.40 -10.50 -7.94
N GLY A 41 1.93 -11.64 -7.43
CA GLY A 41 1.49 -11.78 -6.04
C GLY A 41 0.09 -11.21 -5.79
N ARG A 42 -0.14 -10.80 -4.55
CA ARG A 42 -1.37 -10.13 -4.11
C ARG A 42 -1.02 -9.08 -3.09
N TYR A 43 -1.87 -8.07 -3.03
CA TYR A 43 -1.82 -6.98 -2.10
C TYR A 43 -2.82 -7.24 -0.97
N GLU A 44 -2.35 -7.24 0.27
CA GLU A 44 -3.17 -7.47 1.46
C GLU A 44 -3.35 -6.20 2.26
N LEU A 45 -4.58 -5.97 2.73
CA LEU A 45 -4.88 -4.87 3.63
C LEU A 45 -4.31 -5.17 5.02
N GLN A 46 -3.27 -4.45 5.40
CA GLN A 46 -2.57 -4.64 6.67
C GLN A 46 -3.17 -3.80 7.79
N LYS A 47 -3.54 -2.56 7.50
CA LYS A 47 -4.11 -1.61 8.47
C LYS A 47 -5.17 -0.76 7.81
N SER A 48 -6.22 -0.47 8.58
CA SER A 48 -7.34 0.37 8.18
C SER A 48 -7.80 1.17 9.38
N THR A 49 -8.20 2.43 9.16
CA THR A 49 -8.93 3.22 10.17
C THR A 49 -10.41 2.83 10.26
N TYR A 50 -10.89 1.94 9.39
CA TYR A 50 -12.27 1.45 9.40
C TYR A 50 -12.46 0.26 10.34
N SER A 51 -13.35 0.42 11.31
CA SER A 51 -13.61 -0.60 12.33
C SER A 51 -14.40 -1.81 11.82
N LYS A 52 -15.04 -1.72 10.64
CA LYS A 52 -15.84 -2.80 10.05
C LYS A 52 -15.20 -3.41 8.81
N GLU A 53 -13.88 -3.30 8.71
CA GLU A 53 -13.12 -3.85 7.61
C GLU A 53 -13.27 -5.37 7.49
N LYS A 54 -13.26 -5.89 6.26
CA LYS A 54 -13.28 -7.32 6.02
C LYS A 54 -11.94 -7.95 6.44
N ASN A 55 -12.03 -9.06 7.17
CA ASN A 55 -10.84 -9.75 7.67
C ASN A 55 -10.01 -10.34 6.51
N CYS A 56 -8.69 -10.17 6.54
CA CYS A 56 -7.77 -10.65 5.51
C CYS A 56 -8.16 -10.22 4.07
N LEU A 57 -8.64 -8.98 3.90
CA LEU A 57 -8.94 -8.43 2.59
C LEU A 57 -7.66 -8.42 1.72
N TYR A 58 -7.78 -8.92 0.50
CA TYR A 58 -6.70 -8.90 -0.48
C TYR A 58 -7.23 -8.58 -1.87
N VAL A 59 -6.35 -8.01 -2.70
CA VAL A 59 -6.56 -7.77 -4.12
C VAL A 59 -5.42 -8.38 -4.93
N VAL A 60 -5.72 -8.87 -6.12
CA VAL A 60 -4.72 -9.42 -7.03
C VAL A 60 -4.55 -8.45 -8.20
N PRO A 61 -3.33 -7.94 -8.44
CA PRO A 61 -3.09 -7.04 -9.56
C PRO A 61 -3.37 -7.76 -10.89
N PRO A 62 -3.83 -7.03 -11.93
CA PRO A 62 -3.97 -7.59 -13.27
C PRO A 62 -2.65 -8.21 -13.76
N SER A 63 -2.73 -9.32 -14.48
CA SER A 63 -1.55 -9.97 -15.06
C SER A 63 -1.01 -9.13 -16.22
N GLY A 64 0.04 -8.35 -15.96
CA GLY A 64 0.63 -7.44 -16.94
C GLY A 64 -0.25 -6.23 -17.26
N GLN A 65 0.15 -5.46 -18.27
CA GLN A 65 -0.55 -4.24 -18.68
C GLN A 65 -1.88 -4.58 -19.38
N PRO A 66 -3.04 -4.16 -18.84
CA PRO A 66 -4.33 -4.34 -19.50
C PRO A 66 -4.38 -3.62 -20.86
N SER A 67 -5.03 -4.25 -21.84
CA SER A 67 -5.31 -3.63 -23.15
C SER A 67 -6.40 -2.55 -23.10
N SER A 68 -7.22 -2.57 -22.05
CA SER A 68 -8.32 -1.61 -21.84
C SER A 68 -8.55 -1.37 -20.35
N TRP A 69 -9.03 -0.17 -20.03
CA TRP A 69 -9.49 0.24 -18.71
C TRP A 69 -10.97 0.65 -18.80
N PRO A 70 -11.80 0.39 -17.78
CA PRO A 70 -11.50 -0.39 -16.57
C PRO A 70 -11.17 -1.85 -16.89
N THR A 71 -10.42 -2.50 -15.99
CA THR A 71 -10.02 -3.91 -16.12
C THR A 71 -10.55 -4.73 -14.94
N ASN A 72 -10.75 -6.02 -15.15
CA ASN A 72 -11.19 -6.90 -14.08
C ASN A 72 -10.02 -7.27 -13.18
N TYR A 73 -10.25 -7.31 -11.87
CA TYR A 73 -9.26 -7.78 -10.91
C TYR A 73 -9.92 -8.71 -9.86
N PRO A 74 -9.26 -9.81 -9.46
CA PRO A 74 -9.73 -10.65 -8.37
C PRO A 74 -9.49 -9.98 -7.01
N PHE A 75 -10.46 -10.12 -6.10
CA PHE A 75 -10.29 -9.77 -4.69
C PHE A 75 -10.95 -10.82 -3.79
N GLY A 76 -10.65 -10.77 -2.51
CA GLY A 76 -11.27 -11.66 -1.55
C GLY A 76 -10.98 -11.30 -0.11
N TYR A 77 -11.68 -11.97 0.80
CA TYR A 77 -11.58 -11.76 2.23
C TYR A 77 -12.05 -13.02 2.97
N LYS A 78 -11.82 -13.08 4.29
CA LYS A 78 -12.34 -14.12 5.16
C LYS A 78 -13.65 -13.69 5.83
N GLU A 79 -14.65 -14.55 5.78
CA GLU A 79 -15.93 -14.37 6.43
C GLU A 79 -16.39 -15.70 7.04
N GLY A 80 -16.69 -15.72 8.34
CA GLY A 80 -17.04 -16.96 9.05
C GLY A 80 -15.98 -18.06 8.96
N GLY A 81 -14.69 -17.69 8.84
CA GLY A 81 -13.58 -18.64 8.67
C GLY A 81 -13.37 -19.15 7.24
N ASN A 82 -14.26 -18.82 6.30
CA ASN A 82 -14.18 -19.24 4.91
C ASN A 82 -13.65 -18.12 4.01
N TRP A 83 -12.97 -18.49 2.93
CA TRP A 83 -12.53 -17.55 1.91
C TRP A 83 -13.68 -17.21 0.97
N VAL A 84 -14.00 -15.93 0.89
CA VAL A 84 -14.87 -15.34 -0.14
C VAL A 84 -13.98 -14.80 -1.25
N LYS A 85 -14.28 -15.15 -2.50
CA LYS A 85 -13.54 -14.70 -3.69
C LYS A 85 -14.51 -14.04 -4.66
N LYS A 86 -14.15 -12.87 -5.15
CA LYS A 86 -14.97 -12.04 -6.03
C LYS A 86 -14.10 -11.40 -7.11
N THR A 87 -14.77 -10.80 -8.07
CA THR A 87 -14.14 -10.05 -9.16
C THR A 87 -14.75 -8.66 -9.21
N GLY A 88 -13.91 -7.64 -9.16
CA GLY A 88 -14.28 -6.24 -9.33
C GLY A 88 -13.74 -5.68 -10.65
N GLN A 89 -14.07 -4.42 -10.92
CA GLN A 89 -13.48 -3.64 -12.00
C GLN A 89 -12.68 -2.48 -11.40
N VAL A 90 -11.48 -2.24 -11.93
CA VAL A 90 -10.61 -1.17 -11.45
C VAL A 90 -10.12 -0.30 -12.59
N GLU A 91 -10.00 0.99 -12.33
CA GLU A 91 -9.38 1.98 -13.22
C GLU A 91 -8.50 2.95 -12.42
N GLY A 92 -7.35 3.34 -12.99
CA GLY A 92 -6.54 4.43 -12.46
C GLY A 92 -6.70 5.72 -13.27
N VAL A 93 -6.98 6.84 -12.59
CA VAL A 93 -7.07 8.21 -13.14
C VAL A 93 -6.25 9.16 -12.25
N GLY A 94 -5.08 9.60 -12.74
CA GLY A 94 -4.17 10.41 -11.93
C GLY A 94 -3.74 9.67 -10.64
N PRO A 95 -3.86 10.28 -9.45
CA PRO A 95 -3.60 9.59 -8.18
C PRO A 95 -4.81 8.78 -7.67
N PHE A 96 -5.92 8.72 -8.40
CA PHE A 96 -7.15 8.06 -7.97
C PHE A 96 -7.31 6.68 -8.61
N ILE A 97 -7.63 5.69 -7.77
CA ILE A 97 -8.08 4.35 -8.12
C ILE A 97 -9.61 4.36 -7.99
N LEU A 98 -10.29 4.13 -9.10
CA LEU A 98 -11.73 3.93 -9.15
C LEU A 98 -11.98 2.43 -9.16
N ASP A 99 -12.75 1.96 -8.19
CA ASP A 99 -13.12 0.56 -8.05
C ASP A 99 -14.63 0.40 -8.19
N LYS A 100 -15.06 -0.71 -8.78
CA LYS A 100 -16.47 -1.05 -8.92
C LYS A 100 -16.71 -2.53 -8.69
N ASP A 101 -17.58 -2.84 -7.74
CA ASP A 101 -18.05 -4.21 -7.50
C ASP A 101 -19.56 -4.26 -7.16
N ALA A 102 -20.09 -5.48 -7.04
CA ALA A 102 -21.52 -5.70 -6.84
C ALA A 102 -22.01 -5.43 -5.42
N ASP A 103 -21.12 -5.46 -4.41
CA ASP A 103 -21.46 -5.30 -3.00
C ASP A 103 -21.29 -3.86 -2.52
N TYR A 104 -20.30 -3.15 -3.07
CA TYR A 104 -19.87 -1.82 -2.63
C TYR A 104 -20.15 -0.73 -3.67
N GLY A 105 -20.66 -1.08 -4.86
CA GLY A 105 -20.94 -0.13 -5.92
C GLY A 105 -19.64 0.46 -6.48
N THR A 106 -19.63 1.76 -6.80
CA THR A 106 -18.42 2.46 -7.25
C THR A 106 -17.77 3.16 -6.06
N THR A 107 -16.49 2.91 -5.84
CA THR A 107 -15.68 3.54 -4.78
C THR A 107 -14.47 4.26 -5.37
N VAL A 108 -13.97 5.27 -4.67
CA VAL A 108 -12.81 6.07 -5.12
C VAL A 108 -11.74 6.03 -4.05
N THR A 109 -10.50 5.78 -4.43
CA THR A 109 -9.35 5.70 -3.52
C THR A 109 -8.22 6.57 -4.04
N GLN A 110 -7.77 7.56 -3.28
CA GLN A 110 -6.61 8.38 -3.63
C GLN A 110 -5.32 7.76 -3.07
N LEU A 111 -4.26 7.72 -3.87
CA LEU A 111 -2.92 7.40 -3.40
C LEU A 111 -2.33 8.57 -2.60
N ILE A 112 -2.02 8.32 -1.33
CA ILE A 112 -1.28 9.22 -0.44
C ILE A 112 0.22 8.90 -0.49
N TYR A 113 0.55 7.62 -0.70
CA TYR A 113 1.89 7.14 -0.97
C TYR A 113 1.83 5.87 -1.82
N SER A 114 2.79 5.72 -2.72
CA SER A 114 3.04 4.45 -3.42
C SER A 114 4.51 4.38 -3.80
N ASP A 115 5.16 3.28 -3.46
CA ASP A 115 6.48 2.93 -4.00
C ASP A 115 6.39 2.09 -5.28
N TYR A 116 5.16 1.74 -5.69
CA TYR A 116 4.81 0.86 -6.81
C TYR A 116 5.37 -0.56 -6.70
N LYS A 117 5.75 -0.98 -5.49
CA LYS A 117 6.42 -2.25 -5.23
C LYS A 117 5.90 -2.90 -3.96
N GLU A 118 6.22 -2.35 -2.80
CA GLU A 118 6.04 -2.98 -1.48
C GLU A 118 4.90 -2.39 -0.67
N CYS A 119 4.51 -1.13 -0.89
CA CYS A 119 3.35 -0.61 -0.17
C CYS A 119 2.70 0.60 -0.81
N ASP A 120 1.39 0.63 -0.58
CA ASP A 120 0.54 1.77 -0.87
C ASP A 120 -0.10 2.27 0.44
N VAL A 121 -0.09 3.59 0.62
CA VAL A 121 -0.94 4.27 1.61
C VAL A 121 -2.00 5.00 0.81
N THR A 122 -3.26 4.72 1.09
CA THR A 122 -4.36 5.25 0.28
C THR A 122 -5.41 5.89 1.15
N HIS A 123 -6.25 6.72 0.54
CA HIS A 123 -7.36 7.43 1.16
C HIS A 123 -8.65 7.14 0.39
N PHE A 124 -9.58 6.42 1.00
CA PHE A 124 -10.79 5.89 0.39
C PHE A 124 -12.02 6.76 0.65
N TYR A 125 -12.76 7.05 -0.40
CA TYR A 125 -14.01 7.79 -0.45
C TYR A 125 -15.13 6.83 -0.88
N GLY A 126 -15.91 6.34 0.09
CA GLY A 126 -17.10 5.52 -0.17
C GLY A 126 -18.30 6.04 0.60
N GLU A 127 -19.42 6.27 -0.10
CA GLU A 127 -20.62 6.91 0.46
C GLU A 127 -21.40 5.97 1.41
N ASP A 128 -21.54 4.69 1.07
CA ASP A 128 -22.33 3.74 1.87
C ASP A 128 -21.60 3.11 3.07
N PHE A 129 -20.30 3.41 3.21
CA PHE A 129 -19.47 2.81 4.26
C PHE A 129 -18.86 3.82 5.22
N GLY A 130 -19.16 5.12 5.11
CA GLY A 130 -18.88 6.13 6.14
C GLY A 130 -17.60 6.93 5.99
N GLY A 131 -17.37 7.52 4.81
CA GLY A 131 -16.45 8.64 4.64
C GLY A 131 -14.96 8.28 4.46
N PRO A 132 -14.08 9.30 4.40
CA PRO A 132 -12.66 9.19 4.09
C PRO A 132 -11.88 8.19 4.98
N ARG A 133 -11.15 7.22 4.42
CA ARG A 133 -10.43 6.15 5.18
C ARG A 133 -9.00 5.95 4.73
N GLU A 134 -8.07 5.67 5.63
CA GLU A 134 -6.69 5.36 5.23
C GLU A 134 -6.45 3.85 5.21
N TYR A 135 -5.89 3.33 4.11
CA TYR A 135 -5.50 1.93 3.98
C TYR A 135 -3.99 1.80 3.78
N PHE A 136 -3.39 0.82 4.46
CA PHE A 136 -2.03 0.38 4.22
C PHE A 136 -2.05 -1.01 3.59
N ILE A 137 -1.52 -1.12 2.38
CA ILE A 137 -1.58 -2.34 1.59
C ILE A 137 -0.16 -2.78 1.25
N THR A 138 0.20 -4.03 1.52
CA THR A 138 1.52 -4.59 1.20
C THR A 138 1.38 -5.85 0.34
N PRO A 139 2.30 -6.14 -0.59
CA PRO A 139 2.44 -7.48 -1.13
C PRO A 139 2.68 -8.45 0.02
N SER A 140 1.93 -9.54 0.07
CA SER A 140 2.21 -10.61 1.02
C SER A 140 3.52 -11.31 0.64
N CYS A 141 4.50 -11.32 1.56
CA CYS A 141 5.66 -12.22 1.52
C CYS A 141 5.25 -13.69 1.68
#